data_AF-A0A7Y3KNQ7-F1
#
_entry.id   AF-A0A7Y3KNQ7-F1
#
_cell.length_a   1.000
_cell.length_b   1.000
_cell.length_c   1.000
_cell.angle_alpha   90.00
_cell.angle_beta   90.00
_cell.angle_gamma   90.00
#
_symmetry.space_group_name_H-M   'P 1'
#
loop_
_entity.id
_entity.type
_entity.pdbx_description
1 polymer ?
#
loop_
_entity_poly.entity_id
_entity_poly.type
_entity_poly.pdbx_seq_one_letter_code
_entity_poly.pdbx_strand_id
1 'polypeptide(L)'
;RLSDATLYVTKEPCVMCAGALIAARIGRVVYGAPDPKGGADGGAFDILRSPKTNHRPEVRAGVLEAESSEQLVAFFRGRREGNREAPR
;
A
#
# COMPACT_ATOMS: atom_id res chain seq x y z
N ARG A 1 16.61 7.48 -10.69
CA ARG A 1 15.99 8.41 -9.71
C ARG A 1 14.66 8.87 -10.29
N LEU A 2 13.57 8.93 -9.51
CA LEU A 2 12.20 9.17 -10.00
C LEU A 2 11.53 10.37 -9.31
N SER A 3 12.27 11.45 -9.10
CA SER A 3 11.87 12.51 -8.16
C SER A 3 10.68 13.37 -8.60
N ASP A 4 10.33 13.38 -9.90
CA ASP A 4 9.15 14.09 -10.42
C ASP A 4 7.97 13.14 -10.67
N ALA A 5 8.14 11.84 -10.45
CA ALA A 5 7.10 10.85 -10.70
C ALA A 5 6.15 10.71 -9.50
N THR A 6 4.89 10.43 -9.83
CA THR A 6 3.84 10.06 -8.87
C THR A 6 3.46 8.61 -9.07
N LEU A 7 3.61 7.79 -8.04
CA LEU A 7 3.10 6.42 -8.02
C LEU A 7 1.66 6.41 -7.50
N TYR A 8 0.76 5.75 -8.23
CA TYR A 8 -0.58 5.40 -7.76
C TYR A 8 -0.65 3.90 -7.45
N VAL A 9 -1.18 3.54 -6.29
CA VAL A 9 -1.35 2.14 -5.90
C VAL A 9 -2.65 1.98 -5.10
N THR A 10 -3.46 0.95 -5.37
CA THR A 10 -4.79 0.83 -4.73
C THR A 10 -4.72 0.52 -3.24
N LYS A 11 -3.59 0.02 -2.73
CA LYS A 11 -3.41 -0.37 -1.33
C LYS A 11 -2.11 0.23 -0.78
N GLU A 12 -2.12 0.57 0.51
CA GLU A 12 -0.96 1.10 1.23
C GLU A 12 0.31 0.25 0.96
N PRO A 13 1.45 0.88 0.61
CA PRO A 13 2.71 0.19 0.36
C PRO A 13 3.17 -0.61 1.58
N CYS A 14 3.62 -1.85 1.38
CA CYS A 14 4.26 -2.63 2.44
C CYS A 14 5.74 -2.23 2.63
N VAL A 15 6.41 -2.82 3.62
CA VAL A 15 7.83 -2.57 3.93
C VAL A 15 8.74 -2.68 2.70
N MET A 16 8.56 -3.73 1.89
CA MET A 16 9.34 -3.94 0.67
C MET A 16 9.16 -2.78 -0.32
N CYS A 17 7.90 -2.41 -0.60
CA CYS A 17 7.59 -1.32 -1.52
C CYS A 17 8.08 0.02 -0.99
N ALA A 18 7.89 0.32 0.30
CA ALA A 18 8.37 1.55 0.91
C ALA A 18 9.89 1.71 0.79
N GLY A 19 10.66 0.64 1.02
CA GLY A 19 12.11 0.64 0.80
C GLY A 19 12.49 0.95 -0.64
N ALA A 20 11.78 0.34 -1.61
CA ALA A 20 12.01 0.59 -3.04
C ALA A 20 11.70 2.05 -3.42
N LEU A 21 10.62 2.62 -2.89
CA LEU A 21 10.21 4.01 -3.16
C LEU A 21 11.24 5.02 -2.66
N ILE A 22 11.79 4.78 -1.47
CA ILE A 22 12.89 5.58 -0.89
C ILE A 22 14.15 5.44 -1.75
N ALA A 23 14.54 4.22 -2.10
CA ALA A 23 15.73 3.96 -2.92
C ALA A 23 15.63 4.60 -4.32
N ALA A 24 14.45 4.57 -4.94
CA ALA A 24 14.18 5.21 -6.22
C ALA A 24 14.12 6.76 -6.13
N ARG A 25 13.94 7.29 -4.90
CA ARG A 25 13.65 8.69 -4.61
C ARG A 25 12.43 9.19 -5.37
N ILE A 26 11.32 8.45 -5.28
CA ILE A 26 10.04 8.81 -5.89
C ILE A 26 9.54 10.17 -5.37
N GLY A 27 8.92 10.99 -6.21
CA GLY A 27 8.39 12.30 -5.78
C GLY A 27 7.20 12.17 -4.85
N ARG A 28 6.18 11.44 -5.30
CA ARG A 28 4.90 11.31 -4.61
C ARG A 28 4.36 9.89 -4.67
N VAL A 29 3.66 9.48 -3.61
CA VAL A 29 2.91 8.23 -3.53
C VAL A 29 1.46 8.55 -3.19
N VAL A 30 0.55 8.02 -3.99
CA VAL A 30 -0.90 8.14 -3.79
C VAL A 30 -1.47 6.74 -3.62
N TYR A 31 -2.22 6.51 -2.55
CA TYR A 31 -2.87 5.22 -2.35
C TYR A 31 -4.32 5.31 -1.88
N GLY A 32 -5.06 4.22 -2.13
CA GLY A 32 -6.46 4.07 -1.75
C GLY A 32 -6.63 3.46 -0.36
N ALA A 33 -6.72 2.13 -0.31
CA ALA A 33 -7.01 1.38 0.90
C ALA A 33 -5.84 1.38 1.90
N PRO A 34 -6.07 1.66 3.20
CA PRO A 34 -5.07 1.47 4.24
C PRO A 34 -4.75 -0.02 4.43
N ASP A 35 -3.57 -0.33 4.97
CA ASP A 35 -3.18 -1.67 5.38
C ASP A 35 -2.71 -1.71 6.84
N PRO A 36 -3.64 -1.86 7.80
CA PRO A 36 -3.31 -1.97 9.22
C PRO A 36 -2.40 -3.15 9.58
N LYS A 37 -2.30 -4.17 8.71
CA LYS A 37 -1.55 -5.41 9.00
C LYS A 37 -0.14 -5.42 8.44
N GLY A 38 0.09 -4.75 7.31
CA GLY A 38 1.36 -4.81 6.59
C GLY A 38 1.83 -3.49 5.97
N GLY A 39 1.06 -2.42 6.13
CA GLY A 39 1.35 -1.10 5.58
C GLY A 39 2.56 -0.42 6.22
N ALA A 40 3.22 0.44 5.45
CA ALA A 40 4.45 1.13 5.83
C ALA A 40 4.36 2.67 5.81
N ASP A 41 3.13 3.23 5.76
CA ASP A 41 2.80 4.65 5.97
C ASP A 41 1.94 4.85 7.25
N GLY A 42 2.20 4.06 8.29
CA GLY A 42 1.48 4.12 9.56
C GLY A 42 0.56 2.92 9.84
N GLY A 43 0.45 1.96 8.91
CA GLY A 43 -0.23 0.68 9.13
C GLY A 43 0.46 -0.19 10.18
N ALA A 44 1.38 -1.05 9.75
CA ALA A 44 2.23 -1.84 10.64
C ALA A 44 3.57 -1.15 10.95
N PHE A 45 4.05 -0.34 10.01
CA PHE A 45 5.30 0.41 10.11
C PHE A 45 5.09 1.83 9.57
N ASP A 46 5.97 2.74 9.94
CA ASP A 46 5.98 4.11 9.39
C ASP A 46 7.36 4.41 8.78
N ILE A 47 7.63 3.77 7.63
CA ILE A 47 8.92 3.85 6.95
C ILE A 47 8.96 5.06 6.02
N LEU A 48 7.87 5.36 5.33
CA LEU A 48 7.80 6.46 4.36
C LEU A 48 7.97 7.84 5.02
N ARG A 49 7.58 7.99 6.30
CA ARG A 49 7.72 9.25 7.05
C ARG A 49 8.87 9.23 8.06
N SER A 50 9.57 8.11 8.21
CA SER A 50 10.62 7.95 9.22
C SER A 50 11.70 9.03 9.12
N PRO A 51 12.13 9.63 10.25
CA PRO A 51 13.23 10.58 10.22
C PRO A 51 14.57 9.92 9.86
N LYS A 52 14.67 8.58 9.97
CA LYS A 52 15.90 7.81 9.75
C LYS A 52 16.18 7.51 8.27
N THR A 53 15.25 7.82 7.36
CA THR A 53 15.41 7.58 5.92
C THR A 53 16.02 8.80 5.21
N ASN A 54 16.72 8.55 4.10
CA ASN A 54 17.46 9.57 3.33
C ASN A 54 16.62 10.27 2.24
N HIS A 55 15.33 9.93 2.14
CA HIS A 55 14.35 10.47 1.21
C HIS A 55 12.95 10.23 1.77
N ARG A 56 12.06 11.23 1.67
CA ARG A 56 10.67 11.14 2.12
C ARG A 56 9.77 11.64 0.98
N PRO A 57 9.03 10.75 0.30
CA PRO A 57 8.09 11.19 -0.72
C PRO A 57 6.92 11.92 -0.08
N GLU A 58 6.24 12.76 -0.86
CA GLU A 58 4.91 13.23 -0.46
C GLU A 58 3.93 12.05 -0.50
N VAL A 59 3.09 11.90 0.52
CA VAL A 59 2.12 10.80 0.59
C VAL A 59 0.70 11.32 0.70
N ARG A 60 -0.18 10.84 -0.21
CA ARG A 60 -1.62 11.08 -0.18
C ARG A 60 -2.37 9.75 -0.06
N ALA A 61 -3.00 9.55 1.09
CA ALA A 61 -3.84 8.39 1.39
C ALA A 61 -5.31 8.63 1.03
N GLY A 62 -6.10 7.54 0.95
CA GLY A 62 -7.55 7.56 0.90
C GLY A 62 -8.17 7.89 -0.47
N VAL A 63 -7.39 7.88 -1.56
CA VAL A 63 -7.93 8.16 -2.91
C VAL A 63 -8.67 6.93 -3.43
N LEU A 64 -9.99 7.05 -3.60
CA LEU A 64 -10.87 5.91 -3.94
C LEU A 64 -10.73 4.76 -2.92
N GLU A 65 -10.71 5.10 -1.63
CA GLU A 65 -10.50 4.15 -0.55
C GLU A 65 -11.57 3.05 -0.52
N ALA A 66 -12.85 3.43 -0.68
CA ALA A 66 -13.97 2.51 -0.64
C ALA A 66 -13.88 1.48 -1.77
N GLU A 67 -13.63 1.93 -2.99
CA GLU A 67 -13.49 1.08 -4.17
C GLU A 67 -12.26 0.17 -4.07
N SER A 68 -11.14 0.71 -3.61
CA SER A 68 -9.90 -0.05 -3.43
C SER A 68 -10.03 -1.11 -2.33
N SER A 69 -10.76 -0.79 -1.25
CA SER A 69 -11.02 -1.72 -0.16
C SER A 69 -11.98 -2.83 -0.58
N GLU A 70 -13.03 -2.49 -1.34
CA GLU A 70 -14.00 -3.46 -1.83
C GLU A 70 -13.35 -4.51 -2.74
N GLN A 71 -12.37 -4.13 -3.56
CA GLN A 71 -11.61 -5.09 -4.38
C GLN A 71 -10.95 -6.18 -3.52
N LEU A 72 -10.34 -5.81 -2.40
CA LEU A 72 -9.71 -6.76 -1.47
C LEU A 72 -10.76 -7.62 -0.76
N VAL A 73 -11.86 -7.01 -0.31
CA VAL A 73 -12.96 -7.71 0.37
C VAL A 73 -13.59 -8.76 -0.55
N ALA A 74 -13.93 -8.37 -1.78
CA ALA A 74 -14.51 -9.26 -2.79
C ALA A 74 -13.58 -10.42 -3.11
N PHE A 75 -12.29 -10.15 -3.33
CA PHE A 75 -11.28 -11.18 -3.60
C PHE A 75 -11.22 -12.24 -2.49
N PHE A 76 -11.07 -11.81 -1.23
CA PHE A 76 -10.97 -12.76 -0.12
C PHE A 76 -12.31 -13.44 0.22
N ARG A 77 -13.45 -12.80 -0.06
CA ARG A 77 -14.77 -13.44 0.08
C ARG A 77 -14.90 -14.61 -0.89
N GLY A 78 -14.65 -14.38 -2.18
CA GLY A 78 -14.69 -15.43 -3.20
C GLY A 78 -13.74 -16.59 -2.90
N ARG A 79 -12.52 -16.29 -2.41
CA ARG A 79 -11.56 -17.34 -2.01
C ARG A 79 -12.05 -18.20 -0.84
N ARG A 80 -12.75 -17.61 0.14
CA ARG A 80 -13.30 -18.37 1.28
C ARG A 80 -14.50 -19.22 0.89
N GLU A 81 -15.31 -18.75 -0.05
CA GLU A 81 -16.46 -19.49 -0.57
C GLU A 81 -16.00 -20.69 -1.41
N GLY A 82 -15.06 -20.49 -2.36
CA GLY A 82 -14.52 -21.60 -3.16
C GLY A 82 -13.74 -22.64 -2.34
N ASN A 83 -13.12 -22.25 -1.23
CA ASN A 83 -12.43 -23.17 -0.32
C ASN A 83 -13.38 -23.95 0.61
N ARG A 84 -14.69 -23.65 0.61
CA ARG A 84 -15.71 -24.46 1.29
C ARG A 84 -16.20 -25.62 0.42
N GLU A 85 -16.07 -25.52 -0.90
CA GLU A 85 -16.48 -26.58 -1.85
C GLU A 85 -15.35 -27.59 -2.16
N ALA A 86 -14.09 -27.22 -1.95
CA ALA A 86 -12.97 -28.15 -2.12
C ALA A 86 -12.88 -29.13 -0.93
N PRO A 87 -12.84 -30.46 -1.15
CA PRO A 87 -12.56 -31.41 -0.09
C PRO A 87 -11.14 -31.19 0.42
N ARG A 88 -10.96 -31.17 1.75
CA ARG A 88 -9.65 -31.05 2.39
C ARG A 88 -8.80 -32.30 2.18
#